data_AF-A0A7K2QIG7-F1
#
_entry.id   AF-A0A7K2QIG7-F1
#
_cell.length_a   1.000
_cell.length_b   1.000
_cell.length_c   1.000
_cell.angle_alpha   90.00
_cell.angle_beta   90.00
_cell.angle_gamma   90.00
#
_symmetry.space_group_name_H-M   'P 1'
#
loop_
_entity.id
_entity.type
_entity.pdbx_description
1 polymer ?
#
loop_
_entity_poly.entity_id
_entity_poly.type
_entity_poly.pdbx_seq_one_letter_code
_entity_poly.pdbx_strand_id
1 'polypeptide(L)'
;MEHVEAVNTQMTAQTNLPEVGSRVTVERWAQRGWVHRLALSLRAAWPHIAFDVRNHGQGGATSRDIAGIVEADRSATDTDYDLVFLGCGINDVWRCFQGRMAEAVGIAEYARHLTGMLDQLSGYSRRIVVVSESPFGPIEDPATVTAMNAELALYNEVARAAAAAHGTLFLDVWAPFTAAARLIGDPAALWNDGVHLTVLGDTVLLQQAEQLLAEHGIIEELLDCPLSGA
;
A
#
# COMPACT_ATOMS: atom_id res chain seq x y z
N MET A 1 1.54 2.71 -4.05
CA MET A 1 0.82 3.96 -4.35
C MET A 1 1.49 5.10 -3.60
N GLU A 2 1.80 6.23 -4.25
CA GLU A 2 2.17 7.45 -3.52
C GLU A 2 0.91 8.08 -2.95
N HIS A 3 0.85 8.15 -1.62
CA HIS A 3 -0.31 8.68 -0.94
C HIS A 3 -0.07 10.13 -0.53
N VAL A 4 -0.12 11.04 -1.52
CA VAL A 4 -0.06 12.49 -1.27
C VAL A 4 -1.29 13.23 -1.81
N GLU A 5 -1.67 14.33 -1.15
CA GLU A 5 -2.65 15.30 -1.64
C GLU A 5 -2.09 16.71 -1.69
N ALA A 6 -2.55 17.47 -2.68
CA ALA A 6 -2.31 18.89 -2.78
C ALA A 6 -3.05 19.62 -1.65
N VAL A 7 -2.32 20.43 -0.89
CA VAL A 7 -2.88 21.22 0.21
C VAL A 7 -2.85 22.69 -0.15
N ASN A 8 -3.97 23.35 0.15
CA ASN A 8 -4.08 24.78 0.24
C ASN A 8 -4.68 25.12 1.61
N THR A 9 -4.06 26.05 2.35
CA THR A 9 -4.47 26.41 3.71
C THR A 9 -5.93 26.89 3.76
N GLN A 10 -6.38 27.60 2.73
CA GLN A 10 -7.77 28.05 2.59
C GLN A 10 -8.76 26.89 2.48
N MET A 11 -8.39 25.78 1.81
CA MET A 11 -9.23 24.58 1.72
C MET A 11 -9.37 23.82 3.04
N THR A 12 -8.44 24.02 3.98
CA THR A 12 -8.49 23.40 5.32
C THR A 12 -9.10 24.30 6.38
N ALA A 13 -9.27 25.59 6.09
CA ALA A 13 -9.92 26.55 6.97
C ALA A 13 -11.44 26.52 6.75
N GLN A 14 -12.16 25.78 7.58
CA GLN A 14 -13.63 25.66 7.49
C GLN A 14 -14.36 27.01 7.48
N THR A 15 -13.78 28.05 8.09
CA THR A 15 -14.35 29.39 8.17
C THR A 15 -14.05 30.26 6.94
N ASN A 16 -13.21 29.82 6.02
CA ASN A 16 -12.74 30.60 4.88
C ASN A 16 -12.55 29.74 3.63
N LEU A 17 -13.52 28.87 3.30
CA LEU A 17 -13.41 28.04 2.11
C LEU A 17 -13.45 28.88 0.83
N PRO A 18 -12.73 28.47 -0.24
CA PRO A 18 -12.78 29.15 -1.53
C PRO A 18 -14.18 29.03 -2.16
N GLU A 19 -14.56 30.02 -2.97
CA GLU A 19 -15.84 29.96 -3.70
C GLU A 19 -15.87 28.78 -4.69
N VAL A 20 -17.04 28.17 -4.87
CA VAL A 20 -17.23 27.08 -5.83
C VAL A 20 -16.88 27.57 -7.24
N GLY A 21 -16.00 26.84 -7.93
CA GLY A 21 -15.52 27.18 -9.28
C GLY A 21 -14.29 28.10 -9.30
N SER A 22 -13.81 28.57 -8.15
CA SER A 22 -12.55 29.31 -8.06
C SER A 22 -11.33 28.40 -8.17
N ARG A 23 -10.17 29.00 -8.48
CA ARG A 23 -8.88 28.29 -8.50
C ARG A 23 -8.17 28.47 -7.17
N VAL A 24 -7.49 27.42 -6.72
CA VAL A 24 -6.60 27.43 -5.56
C VAL A 24 -5.18 27.11 -5.99
N THR A 25 -4.19 27.63 -5.26
CA THR A 25 -2.78 27.30 -5.47
C THR A 25 -2.41 26.07 -4.64
N VAL A 26 -1.68 25.13 -5.21
CA VAL A 26 -1.06 24.04 -4.43
C VAL A 26 0.10 24.63 -3.63
N GLU A 27 -0.04 24.72 -2.32
CA GLU A 27 0.97 25.32 -1.43
C GLU A 27 1.99 24.29 -0.95
N ARG A 28 1.54 23.06 -0.71
CA ARG A 28 2.37 21.92 -0.33
C ARG A 28 1.66 20.61 -0.69
N TRP A 29 2.39 19.50 -0.52
CA TRP A 29 1.82 18.16 -0.52
C TRP A 29 1.75 17.65 0.92
N ALA A 30 0.65 17.00 1.29
CA ALA A 30 0.50 16.29 2.56
C ALA A 30 0.31 14.79 2.33
N GLN A 31 0.70 13.99 3.32
CA GLN A 31 0.46 12.55 3.31
C GLN A 31 -1.05 12.26 3.45
N ARG A 32 -1.53 11.27 2.72
CA ARG A 32 -2.92 10.77 2.76
C ARG A 32 -2.91 9.24 2.74
N GLY A 33 -4.06 8.64 2.41
CA GLY A 33 -4.15 7.21 2.16
C GLY A 33 -4.18 6.36 3.41
N TRP A 34 -4.31 5.05 3.22
CA TRP A 34 -4.34 4.08 4.31
C TRP A 34 -3.07 4.12 5.18
N VAL A 35 -1.88 4.38 4.61
CA VAL A 35 -0.60 4.46 5.36
C VAL A 35 -0.65 5.61 6.38
N HIS A 36 -1.06 6.80 5.93
CA HIS A 36 -1.21 7.94 6.84
C HIS A 36 -2.26 7.67 7.92
N ARG A 37 -3.39 7.06 7.54
CA ARG A 37 -4.46 6.71 8.47
C ARG A 37 -4.00 5.67 9.50
N LEU A 38 -3.23 4.67 9.09
CA LEU A 38 -2.66 3.67 10.00
C LEU A 38 -1.70 4.32 11.00
N ALA A 39 -0.82 5.20 10.52
CA ALA A 39 0.08 5.95 11.39
C ALA A 39 -0.68 6.81 12.43
N LEU A 40 -1.76 7.47 12.02
CA LEU A 40 -2.62 8.23 12.93
C LEU A 40 -3.33 7.32 13.93
N SER A 41 -3.87 6.20 13.46
CA SER A 41 -4.59 5.25 14.32
C SER A 41 -3.67 4.62 15.37
N LEU A 42 -2.48 4.18 14.97
CA LEU A 42 -1.47 3.64 15.88
C LEU A 42 -1.07 4.67 16.95
N ARG A 43 -0.82 5.92 16.57
CA ARG A 43 -0.51 7.00 17.52
C ARG A 43 -1.66 7.31 18.46
N ALA A 44 -2.90 7.18 17.99
CA ALA A 44 -4.09 7.39 18.83
C ALA A 44 -4.32 6.24 19.80
N ALA A 45 -4.13 5.00 19.36
CA ALA A 45 -4.27 3.79 20.17
C ALA A 45 -3.12 3.64 21.19
N TRP A 46 -1.91 4.07 20.81
CA TRP A 46 -0.69 3.94 21.61
C TRP A 46 0.03 5.29 21.80
N PRO A 47 -0.60 6.26 22.49
CA PRO A 47 -0.08 7.63 22.58
C PRO A 47 1.23 7.76 23.37
N HIS A 48 1.64 6.72 24.09
CA HIS A 48 2.89 6.66 24.83
C HIS A 48 4.06 6.10 24.00
N ILE A 49 3.80 5.63 22.77
CA ILE A 49 4.80 5.11 21.84
C ILE A 49 5.09 6.17 20.77
N ALA A 50 6.37 6.42 20.51
CA ALA A 50 6.78 7.24 19.38
C ALA A 50 6.89 6.38 18.11
N PHE A 51 6.03 6.63 17.12
CA PHE A 51 6.10 6.00 15.81
C PHE A 51 6.86 6.87 14.81
N ASP A 52 8.05 6.44 14.37
CA ASP A 52 8.72 6.94 13.16
C ASP A 52 8.19 6.14 11.96
N VAL A 53 7.46 6.81 11.06
CA VAL A 53 6.80 6.17 9.92
C VAL A 53 7.37 6.72 8.63
N ARG A 54 7.95 5.85 7.81
CA ARG A 54 8.49 6.18 6.50
C ARG A 54 7.62 5.58 5.42
N ASN A 55 7.05 6.45 4.59
CA ASN A 55 6.25 6.05 3.44
C ASN A 55 7.10 6.11 2.17
N HIS A 56 7.54 4.95 1.71
CA HIS A 56 8.30 4.77 0.47
C HIS A 56 7.40 4.53 -0.76
N GLY A 57 6.09 4.73 -0.63
CA GLY A 57 5.14 4.53 -1.71
C GLY A 57 5.36 5.52 -2.86
N GLN A 58 5.55 5.00 -4.08
CA GLN A 58 5.70 5.80 -5.29
C GLN A 58 4.53 5.58 -6.27
N GLY A 59 4.01 6.67 -6.82
CA GLY A 59 2.91 6.66 -7.78
C GLY A 59 3.39 6.04 -9.09
N GLY A 60 2.67 5.04 -9.58
CA GLY A 60 3.03 4.35 -10.81
C GLY A 60 4.27 3.44 -10.71
N ALA A 61 4.80 3.15 -9.51
CA ALA A 61 5.88 2.18 -9.37
C ALA A 61 5.39 0.75 -9.66
N THR A 62 6.22 0.01 -10.40
CA THR A 62 6.15 -1.46 -10.59
C THR A 62 7.01 -2.15 -9.52
N SER A 63 6.96 -3.48 -9.42
CA SER A 63 7.89 -4.22 -8.54
C SER A 63 9.37 -3.97 -8.84
N ARG A 64 9.71 -3.64 -10.09
CA ARG A 64 11.09 -3.27 -10.47
C ARG A 64 11.53 -1.99 -9.77
N ASP A 65 10.65 -1.00 -9.72
CA ASP A 65 10.92 0.28 -9.08
C ASP A 65 10.98 0.12 -7.55
N ILE A 66 10.04 -0.64 -6.97
CA ILE A 66 10.02 -0.89 -5.52
C ILE A 66 11.28 -1.68 -5.09
N ALA A 67 11.74 -2.65 -5.88
CA ALA A 67 13.00 -3.34 -5.61
C ALA A 67 14.19 -2.37 -5.58
N GLY A 68 14.25 -1.42 -6.52
CA GLY A 68 15.25 -0.36 -6.53
C GLY A 68 15.16 0.55 -5.30
N ILE A 69 13.95 0.85 -4.81
CA ILE A 69 13.76 1.64 -3.59
C ILE A 69 14.26 0.88 -2.36
N VAL A 70 13.96 -0.42 -2.24
CA VAL A 70 14.44 -1.28 -1.13
C VAL A 70 15.97 -1.32 -1.12
N GLU A 71 16.60 -1.50 -2.28
CA GLU A 71 18.06 -1.48 -2.42
C GLU A 71 18.65 -0.10 -2.04
N ALA A 72 18.05 0.99 -2.55
CA ALA A 72 18.50 2.34 -2.28
C ALA A 72 18.36 2.70 -0.79
N ASP A 73 17.25 2.36 -0.14
CA ASP A 73 17.00 2.64 1.27
C ASP A 73 18.05 1.97 2.18
N ARG A 74 18.39 0.69 1.92
CA ARG A 74 19.44 0.00 2.69
C ARG A 74 20.84 0.55 2.43
N SER A 75 21.12 1.03 1.21
CA SER A 75 22.44 1.61 0.89
C SER A 75 22.61 3.03 1.42
N ALA A 76 21.51 3.80 1.51
CA ALA A 76 21.53 5.19 1.95
C ALA A 76 21.34 5.36 3.46
N THR A 77 20.71 4.38 4.11
CA THR A 77 20.38 4.44 5.53
C THR A 77 20.91 3.21 6.27
N ASP A 78 21.33 3.41 7.51
CA ASP A 78 21.59 2.32 8.46
C ASP A 78 20.37 2.15 9.40
N THR A 79 19.16 2.34 8.86
CA THR A 79 17.93 2.17 9.64
C THR A 79 17.48 0.73 9.58
N ASP A 80 17.34 0.11 10.75
CA ASP A 80 16.57 -1.11 10.91
C ASP A 80 15.10 -0.76 11.17
N TYR A 81 14.19 -1.56 10.60
CA TYR A 81 12.76 -1.36 10.73
C TYR A 81 12.15 -2.35 11.71
N ASP A 82 11.29 -1.87 12.61
CA ASP A 82 10.51 -2.76 13.46
C ASP A 82 9.43 -3.50 12.65
N LEU A 83 8.78 -2.80 11.73
CA LEU A 83 7.68 -3.34 10.93
C LEU A 83 7.70 -2.75 9.51
N VAL A 84 7.62 -3.62 8.52
CA VAL A 84 7.49 -3.25 7.10
C VAL A 84 6.21 -3.81 6.52
N PHE A 85 5.43 -2.96 5.84
CA PHE A 85 4.39 -3.37 4.92
C PHE A 85 4.92 -3.29 3.48
N LEU A 86 4.97 -4.43 2.78
CA LEU A 86 5.45 -4.53 1.40
C LEU A 86 4.28 -4.87 0.47
N GLY A 87 3.92 -3.95 -0.43
CA GLY A 87 2.87 -4.15 -1.42
C GLY A 87 3.26 -3.57 -2.77
N CYS A 88 3.17 -4.38 -3.83
CA CYS A 88 3.28 -3.98 -5.22
C CYS A 88 2.68 -5.05 -6.15
N GLY A 89 2.34 -4.66 -7.38
CA GLY A 89 1.84 -5.59 -8.40
C GLY A 89 0.80 -4.99 -9.34
N ILE A 90 0.03 -3.96 -8.91
CA ILE A 90 -0.97 -3.33 -9.78
C ILE A 90 -0.35 -2.80 -11.07
N ASN A 91 0.75 -2.04 -10.97
CA ASN A 91 1.37 -1.47 -12.17
C ASN A 91 2.08 -2.51 -13.03
N ASP A 92 2.63 -3.56 -12.43
CA ASP A 92 3.26 -4.68 -13.13
C ASP A 92 2.30 -5.26 -14.18
N VAL A 93 1.04 -5.44 -13.78
CA VAL A 93 -0.07 -5.88 -14.64
C VAL A 93 -0.62 -4.73 -15.49
N TRP A 94 -0.96 -3.59 -14.89
CA TRP A 94 -1.71 -2.52 -15.54
C TRP A 94 -0.97 -1.91 -16.74
N ARG A 95 0.37 -1.82 -16.70
CA ARG A 95 1.17 -1.33 -17.82
C ARG A 95 0.94 -2.14 -19.10
N CYS A 96 0.64 -3.44 -18.97
CA CYS A 96 0.29 -4.28 -20.11
C CYS A 96 -0.99 -3.76 -20.79
N PHE A 97 -2.04 -3.54 -20.02
CA PHE A 97 -3.33 -3.08 -20.51
C PHE A 97 -3.32 -1.61 -20.98
N GLN A 98 -2.33 -0.83 -20.56
CA GLN A 98 -2.07 0.52 -21.05
C GLN A 98 -1.24 0.56 -22.35
N GLY A 99 -0.82 -0.59 -22.90
CA GLY A 99 0.08 -0.65 -24.05
C GLY A 99 1.53 -0.29 -23.75
N ARG A 100 1.90 -0.15 -22.47
CA ARG A 100 3.23 0.26 -21.99
C ARG A 100 4.11 -0.97 -21.75
N MET A 101 4.28 -1.79 -22.78
CA MET A 101 4.95 -3.11 -22.69
C MET A 101 6.36 -3.05 -22.08
N ALA A 102 7.13 -2.01 -22.39
CA ALA A 102 8.49 -1.86 -21.87
C ALA A 102 8.55 -1.65 -20.35
N GLU A 103 7.45 -1.17 -19.76
CA GLU A 103 7.31 -0.92 -18.34
C GLU A 103 6.60 -2.06 -17.61
N ALA A 104 5.83 -2.90 -18.33
CA ALA A 104 5.18 -4.05 -17.76
C ALA A 104 6.21 -5.03 -17.19
N VAL A 105 5.83 -5.71 -16.11
CA VAL A 105 6.68 -6.69 -15.44
C VAL A 105 5.94 -8.02 -15.45
N GLY A 106 6.50 -9.00 -16.14
CA GLY A 106 5.92 -10.34 -16.22
C GLY A 106 6.01 -11.09 -14.89
N ILE A 107 5.10 -12.04 -14.65
CA ILE A 107 4.95 -12.71 -13.36
C ILE A 107 6.22 -13.38 -12.83
N ALA A 108 7.06 -13.94 -13.71
CA ALA A 108 8.33 -14.54 -13.33
C ALA A 108 9.37 -13.50 -12.89
N GLU A 109 9.35 -12.31 -13.50
CA GLU A 109 10.19 -11.18 -13.07
C GLU A 109 9.68 -10.61 -11.74
N TYR A 110 8.37 -10.42 -11.60
CA TYR A 110 7.71 -10.02 -10.35
C TYR A 110 8.09 -10.96 -9.19
N ALA A 111 8.01 -12.29 -9.39
CA ALA A 111 8.38 -13.28 -8.40
C ALA A 111 9.84 -13.13 -7.93
N ARG A 112 10.78 -12.85 -8.85
CA ARG A 112 12.19 -12.60 -8.51
C ARG A 112 12.36 -11.30 -7.72
N HIS A 113 11.68 -10.23 -8.12
CA HIS A 113 11.73 -8.96 -7.38
C HIS A 113 11.21 -9.13 -5.97
N LEU A 114 10.07 -9.79 -5.80
CA LEU A 114 9.48 -9.98 -4.49
C LEU A 114 10.35 -10.84 -3.57
N THR A 115 10.91 -11.94 -4.10
CA THR A 115 11.87 -12.77 -3.34
C THR A 115 13.10 -11.96 -2.94
N GLY A 116 13.71 -11.23 -3.87
CA GLY A 116 14.88 -10.40 -3.58
C GLY A 116 14.60 -9.30 -2.55
N MET A 117 13.45 -8.63 -2.63
CA MET A 117 13.05 -7.63 -1.63
C MET A 117 12.85 -8.26 -0.25
N LEU A 118 12.21 -9.43 -0.16
CA LEU A 118 12.02 -10.14 1.10
C LEU A 118 13.34 -10.62 1.70
N ASP A 119 14.25 -11.15 0.90
CA ASP A 119 15.59 -11.54 1.34
C ASP A 119 16.35 -10.34 1.93
N GLN A 120 16.31 -9.18 1.24
CA GLN A 120 16.96 -7.97 1.72
C GLN A 120 16.31 -7.47 3.02
N LEU A 121 14.99 -7.22 3.00
CA LEU A 121 14.26 -6.67 4.13
C LEU A 121 14.38 -7.55 5.38
N SER A 122 14.43 -8.88 5.23
CA SER A 122 14.60 -9.81 6.36
C SER A 122 15.93 -9.61 7.09
N GLY A 123 16.94 -9.02 6.44
CA GLY A 123 18.22 -8.70 7.05
C GLY A 123 18.21 -7.50 8.00
N TYR A 124 17.19 -6.63 7.91
CA TYR A 124 17.14 -5.37 8.67
C TYR A 124 15.71 -4.97 9.09
N SER A 125 14.77 -5.92 9.07
CA SER A 125 13.39 -5.72 9.52
C SER A 125 12.97 -6.83 10.47
N ARG A 126 12.36 -6.50 11.61
CA ARG A 126 11.93 -7.51 12.61
C ARG A 126 10.65 -8.22 12.20
N ARG A 127 9.73 -7.49 11.56
CA ARG A 127 8.45 -7.99 11.06
C ARG A 127 8.21 -7.45 9.66
N ILE A 128 7.75 -8.33 8.77
CA ILE A 128 7.34 -7.99 7.42
C ILE A 128 5.93 -8.52 7.21
N VAL A 129 5.06 -7.66 6.67
CA VAL A 129 3.72 -7.98 6.21
C VAL A 129 3.69 -7.73 4.70
N VAL A 130 3.57 -8.80 3.92
CA VAL A 130 3.32 -8.69 2.47
C VAL A 130 1.83 -8.41 2.28
N VAL A 131 1.51 -7.35 1.54
CA VAL A 131 0.14 -6.92 1.29
C VAL A 131 -0.24 -7.31 -0.12
N SER A 132 -1.36 -8.01 -0.30
CA SER A 132 -1.90 -8.24 -1.63
C SER A 132 -2.36 -6.92 -2.26
N GLU A 133 -2.43 -6.84 -3.57
CA GLU A 133 -3.05 -5.70 -4.22
C GLU A 133 -4.59 -5.85 -4.19
N SER A 134 -5.32 -4.72 -4.11
CA SER A 134 -6.79 -4.73 -4.28
C SER A 134 -7.16 -5.02 -5.74
N PRO A 135 -8.36 -5.56 -6.03
CA PRO A 135 -8.82 -5.66 -7.40
C PRO A 135 -8.92 -4.29 -8.07
N PHE A 136 -8.75 -4.27 -9.39
CA PHE A 136 -9.16 -3.17 -10.23
C PHE A 136 -10.66 -2.96 -10.08
N GLY A 137 -11.03 -1.73 -9.73
CA GLY A 137 -12.40 -1.26 -9.71
C GLY A 137 -12.97 -1.01 -11.12
N PRO A 138 -14.19 -0.47 -11.19
CA PRO A 138 -14.86 -0.22 -12.48
C PRO A 138 -14.08 0.80 -13.33
N ILE A 139 -13.96 0.52 -14.63
CA ILE A 139 -13.61 1.50 -15.67
C ILE A 139 -14.61 1.38 -16.83
N GLU A 140 -14.46 2.19 -17.87
CA GLU A 140 -15.39 2.24 -19.02
C GLU A 140 -15.60 0.88 -19.71
N ASP A 141 -14.56 0.03 -19.78
CA ASP A 141 -14.64 -1.32 -20.35
C ASP A 141 -14.57 -2.43 -19.27
N PRO A 142 -15.71 -3.08 -18.93
CA PRO A 142 -15.75 -4.16 -17.96
C PRO A 142 -14.99 -5.42 -18.37
N ALA A 143 -14.84 -5.70 -19.67
CA ALA A 143 -14.11 -6.88 -20.13
C ALA A 143 -12.61 -6.72 -19.83
N THR A 144 -12.08 -5.52 -20.04
CA THR A 144 -10.72 -5.16 -19.65
C THR A 144 -10.51 -5.30 -18.13
N VAL A 145 -11.45 -4.84 -17.29
CA VAL A 145 -11.38 -5.05 -15.82
C VAL A 145 -11.29 -6.53 -15.45
N THR A 146 -12.12 -7.36 -16.09
CA THR A 146 -12.12 -8.80 -15.84
C THR A 146 -10.77 -9.42 -16.19
N ALA A 147 -10.19 -9.06 -17.33
CA ALA A 147 -8.88 -9.56 -17.75
C ALA A 147 -7.74 -9.05 -16.83
N MET A 148 -7.75 -7.77 -16.45
CA MET A 148 -6.78 -7.20 -15.52
C MET A 148 -6.82 -7.90 -14.16
N ASN A 149 -8.02 -8.14 -13.62
CA ASN A 149 -8.21 -8.82 -12.34
C ASN A 149 -7.85 -10.30 -12.38
N ALA A 150 -8.08 -10.99 -13.51
CA ALA A 150 -7.64 -12.37 -13.69
C ALA A 150 -6.11 -12.48 -13.63
N GLU A 151 -5.39 -11.54 -14.27
CA GLU A 151 -3.93 -11.49 -14.22
C GLU A 151 -3.42 -11.09 -12.83
N LEU A 152 -3.96 -10.02 -12.24
CA LEU A 152 -3.54 -9.53 -10.91
C LEU A 152 -3.75 -10.56 -9.80
N ALA A 153 -4.80 -11.39 -9.90
CA ALA A 153 -5.00 -12.50 -8.96
C ALA A 153 -3.81 -13.47 -8.95
N LEU A 154 -3.19 -13.74 -10.11
CA LEU A 154 -1.99 -14.60 -10.19
C LEU A 154 -0.80 -13.96 -9.47
N TYR A 155 -0.64 -12.64 -9.58
CA TYR A 155 0.44 -11.90 -8.91
C TYR A 155 0.23 -11.90 -7.39
N ASN A 156 -1.02 -11.72 -6.93
CA ASN A 156 -1.35 -11.85 -5.51
C ASN A 156 -1.07 -13.26 -4.96
N GLU A 157 -1.33 -14.31 -5.75
CA GLU A 157 -0.98 -15.68 -5.36
C GLU A 157 0.53 -15.90 -5.26
N VAL A 158 1.32 -15.32 -6.17
CA VAL A 158 2.78 -15.29 -6.06
C VAL A 158 3.21 -14.55 -4.80
N ALA A 159 2.58 -13.42 -4.48
CA ALA A 159 2.90 -12.65 -3.28
C ALA A 159 2.64 -13.43 -1.99
N ARG A 160 1.48 -14.10 -1.93
CA ARG A 160 1.09 -14.99 -0.84
C ARG A 160 2.07 -16.15 -0.67
N ALA A 161 2.48 -16.79 -1.78
CA ALA A 161 3.43 -17.89 -1.75
C ALA A 161 4.83 -17.43 -1.30
N ALA A 162 5.29 -16.27 -1.77
CA ALA A 162 6.57 -15.70 -1.37
C ALA A 162 6.57 -15.34 0.13
N ALA A 163 5.50 -14.72 0.64
CA ALA A 163 5.37 -14.42 2.07
C ALA A 163 5.49 -15.69 2.93
N ALA A 164 4.74 -16.73 2.58
CA ALA A 164 4.80 -18.02 3.26
C ALA A 164 6.20 -18.65 3.22
N ALA A 165 6.90 -18.58 2.09
CA ALA A 165 8.24 -19.14 1.94
C ALA A 165 9.30 -18.43 2.81
N HIS A 166 9.10 -17.14 3.10
CA HIS A 166 10.01 -16.35 3.96
C HIS A 166 9.54 -16.29 5.42
N GLY A 167 8.45 -16.99 5.76
CA GLY A 167 7.89 -16.94 7.11
C GLY A 167 7.37 -15.55 7.52
N THR A 168 7.03 -14.71 6.54
CA THR A 168 6.45 -13.39 6.78
C THR A 168 4.92 -13.46 6.80
N LEU A 169 4.28 -12.42 7.33
CA LEU A 169 2.82 -12.36 7.35
C LEU A 169 2.28 -11.93 5.99
N PHE A 170 1.05 -12.34 5.67
CA PHE A 170 0.36 -11.95 4.45
C PHE A 170 -0.98 -11.29 4.79
N LEU A 171 -1.15 -10.05 4.33
CA LEU A 171 -2.40 -9.29 4.42
C LEU A 171 -3.17 -9.44 3.11
N ASP A 172 -4.21 -10.26 3.11
CA ASP A 172 -5.16 -10.34 1.99
C ASP A 172 -6.15 -9.17 2.06
N VAL A 173 -5.99 -8.21 1.15
CA VAL A 173 -6.97 -7.12 0.98
C VAL A 173 -7.95 -7.41 -0.15
N TRP A 174 -7.68 -8.39 -1.01
CA TRP A 174 -8.54 -8.71 -2.15
C TRP A 174 -9.92 -9.17 -1.71
N ALA A 175 -9.99 -10.11 -0.77
CA ALA A 175 -11.26 -10.64 -0.28
C ALA A 175 -12.13 -9.58 0.42
N PRO A 176 -11.60 -8.77 1.36
CA PRO A 176 -12.34 -7.67 1.98
C PRO A 176 -12.86 -6.64 0.97
N PHE A 177 -12.06 -6.25 -0.02
CA PHE A 177 -12.50 -5.32 -1.06
C PHE A 177 -13.60 -5.90 -1.94
N THR A 178 -13.46 -7.16 -2.35
CA THR A 178 -14.48 -7.87 -3.14
C THR A 178 -15.80 -7.99 -2.36
N ALA A 179 -15.73 -8.30 -1.06
CA ALA A 179 -16.89 -8.38 -0.18
C ALA A 179 -17.56 -7.01 0.00
N ALA A 180 -16.79 -5.97 0.30
CA ALA A 180 -17.29 -4.61 0.46
C ALA A 180 -17.96 -4.11 -0.82
N ALA A 181 -17.33 -4.28 -1.99
CA ALA A 181 -17.89 -3.86 -3.27
C ALA A 181 -19.25 -4.52 -3.55
N ARG A 182 -19.38 -5.83 -3.27
CA ARG A 182 -20.64 -6.57 -3.43
C ARG A 182 -21.74 -6.08 -2.49
N LEU A 183 -21.41 -5.76 -1.24
CA LEU A 183 -22.37 -5.33 -0.24
C LEU A 183 -22.84 -3.89 -0.46
N ILE A 184 -21.93 -3.00 -0.88
CA ILE A 184 -22.24 -1.59 -1.14
C ILE A 184 -23.09 -1.47 -2.41
N GLY A 185 -22.80 -2.28 -3.44
CA GLY A 185 -23.53 -2.25 -4.72
C GLY A 185 -23.21 -1.06 -5.63
N ASP A 186 -22.42 -0.09 -5.14
CA ASP A 186 -21.80 0.99 -5.91
C ASP A 186 -20.28 0.80 -5.96
N PRO A 187 -19.73 0.33 -7.09
CA PRO A 187 -18.29 0.15 -7.24
C PRO A 187 -17.48 1.47 -7.18
N ALA A 188 -18.08 2.63 -7.46
CA ALA A 188 -17.39 3.92 -7.34
C ALA A 188 -17.16 4.35 -5.87
N ALA A 189 -17.76 3.65 -4.91
CA ALA A 189 -17.58 3.93 -3.49
C ALA A 189 -16.18 3.59 -2.97
N LEU A 190 -15.48 2.63 -3.58
CA LEU A 190 -14.18 2.14 -3.11
C LEU A 190 -12.99 2.61 -3.96
N TRP A 191 -13.21 2.87 -5.26
CA TRP A 191 -12.20 3.35 -6.20
C TRP A 191 -12.62 4.67 -6.85
N ASN A 192 -11.70 5.61 -6.99
CA ASN A 192 -11.94 6.88 -7.71
C ASN A 192 -11.89 6.70 -9.24
N ASP A 193 -10.97 5.88 -9.74
CA ASP A 193 -10.67 5.72 -11.18
C ASP A 193 -10.40 4.25 -11.56
N GLY A 194 -10.92 3.33 -10.76
CA GLY A 194 -10.70 1.89 -10.94
C GLY A 194 -9.35 1.39 -10.40
N VAL A 195 -8.47 2.27 -9.92
CA VAL A 195 -7.19 1.88 -9.29
C VAL A 195 -6.99 2.57 -7.94
N HIS A 196 -7.10 3.89 -7.90
CA HIS A 196 -6.86 4.66 -6.69
C HIS A 196 -8.05 4.60 -5.75
N LEU A 197 -7.77 4.34 -4.47
CA LEU A 197 -8.81 4.18 -3.47
C LEU A 197 -9.48 5.51 -3.11
N THR A 198 -10.78 5.45 -2.84
CA THR A 198 -11.49 6.53 -2.14
C THR A 198 -11.08 6.54 -0.66
N VAL A 199 -11.53 7.55 0.09
CA VAL A 199 -11.42 7.55 1.56
C VAL A 199 -12.03 6.30 2.19
N LEU A 200 -13.13 5.79 1.63
CA LEU A 200 -13.74 4.55 2.11
C LEU A 200 -12.86 3.34 1.77
N GLY A 201 -12.31 3.26 0.55
CA GLY A 201 -11.36 2.21 0.17
C GLY A 201 -10.11 2.20 1.07
N ASP A 202 -9.51 3.37 1.32
CA ASP A 202 -8.40 3.51 2.27
C ASP A 202 -8.78 3.03 3.68
N THR A 203 -10.02 3.27 4.10
CA THR A 203 -10.52 2.86 5.42
C THR A 203 -10.73 1.36 5.49
N VAL A 204 -11.22 0.71 4.42
CA VAL A 204 -11.29 -0.76 4.35
C VAL A 204 -9.90 -1.36 4.53
N LEU A 205 -8.90 -0.86 3.79
CA LEU A 205 -7.54 -1.39 3.87
C LEU A 205 -6.88 -1.14 5.24
N LEU A 206 -7.10 0.05 5.83
CA LEU A 206 -6.71 0.34 7.21
C LEU A 206 -7.25 -0.71 8.18
N GLN A 207 -8.55 -0.99 8.15
CA GLN A 207 -9.19 -1.90 9.10
C GLN A 207 -8.61 -3.32 9.00
N GLN A 208 -8.27 -3.77 7.79
CA GLN A 208 -7.62 -5.07 7.61
C GLN A 208 -6.19 -5.08 8.18
N ALA A 209 -5.44 -3.99 8.00
CA ALA A 209 -4.11 -3.86 8.59
C ALA A 209 -4.18 -3.82 10.13
N GLU A 210 -5.10 -3.06 10.72
CA GLU A 210 -5.32 -3.01 12.16
C GLU A 210 -5.72 -4.37 12.74
N GLN A 211 -6.62 -5.08 12.04
CA GLN A 211 -7.06 -6.40 12.43
C GLN A 211 -5.88 -7.38 12.43
N LEU A 212 -5.07 -7.41 11.37
CA LEU A 212 -3.88 -8.27 11.31
C LEU A 212 -2.87 -7.94 12.43
N LEU A 213 -2.61 -6.66 12.68
CA LEU A 213 -1.70 -6.24 13.75
C LEU A 213 -2.17 -6.71 15.13
N ALA A 214 -3.48 -6.60 15.40
CA ALA A 214 -4.08 -7.03 16.65
C ALA A 214 -4.12 -8.55 16.80
N GLU A 215 -4.51 -9.28 15.75
CA GLU A 215 -4.59 -10.75 15.76
C GLU A 215 -3.23 -11.41 16.04
N HIS A 216 -2.15 -10.78 15.57
CA HIS A 216 -0.78 -11.25 15.76
C HIS A 216 -0.04 -10.58 16.93
N GLY A 217 -0.67 -9.63 17.65
CA GLY A 217 -0.06 -8.91 18.78
C GLY A 217 1.25 -8.20 18.40
N ILE A 218 1.35 -7.69 17.17
CA ILE A 218 2.62 -7.25 16.58
C ILE A 218 3.20 -6.05 17.34
N ILE A 219 2.36 -5.10 17.75
CA ILE A 219 2.84 -3.89 18.41
C ILE A 219 3.43 -4.24 19.79
N GLU A 220 2.72 -5.05 20.56
CA GLU A 220 3.15 -5.54 21.87
C GLU A 220 4.45 -6.36 21.75
N GLU A 221 4.51 -7.29 20.81
CA GLU A 221 5.73 -8.09 20.55
C GLU A 221 6.94 -7.21 20.22
N LEU A 222 6.72 -6.16 19.42
CA LEU A 222 7.79 -5.26 19.02
C LEU A 222 8.35 -4.45 20.20
N LEU A 223 7.54 -4.15 21.20
CA LEU A 223 7.96 -3.46 22.43
C LEU A 223 8.76 -4.36 23.38
N ASP A 224 8.41 -5.64 23.46
CA ASP A 224 9.01 -6.58 24.41
C ASP A 224 10.40 -7.10 23.96
N CYS A 225 10.70 -7.05 22.66
CA CYS A 225 11.91 -7.66 22.09
C CYS A 225 12.81 -6.64 21.35
N PRO A 226 13.31 -5.57 21.98
CA PRO A 226 14.11 -4.55 21.28
C PRO A 226 15.23 -5.20 20.45
N LEU A 227 15.49 -4.67 19.24
CA LEU A 227 16.68 -5.04 18.48
C LEU A 227 17.86 -4.98 19.44
N SER A 228 18.48 -6.13 19.67
CA SER A 228 19.60 -6.23 20.59
C SER A 228 20.66 -5.25 20.10
N GLY A 229 20.92 -4.21 20.88
CA GLY A 229 21.81 -3.12 20.47
C GLY A 229 23.14 -3.66 19.98
N ALA A 230 23.55 -3.20 18.80
CA ALA A 230 24.94 -3.20 18.38
C ALA A 230 25.73 -2.16 19.18
#